data_AF-A0A9W9JBV0-F1
#
_entry.id   AF-A0A9W9JBV0-F1
#
_cell.length_a   1.000
_cell.length_b   1.000
_cell.length_c   1.000
_cell.angle_alpha   90.00
_cell.angle_beta   90.00
_cell.angle_gamma   90.00
#
_symmetry.space_group_name_H-M   'P 1'
#
loop_
_entity.id
_entity.type
_entity.pdbx_description
1 polymer ?
#
loop_
_entity_poly.entity_id
_entity_poly.type
_entity_poly.pdbx_seq_one_letter_code
_entity_poly.pdbx_strand_id
1 'polypeptide(L)'
;MLLLHYLVGYALLYLQGAAALPQGITSSDTSNDVSNVTSATPTGTSTVDDGRHCDFTKMEDFFHHANKNGLNITVEVQKCQNLCLLTYGVGNPDLSGIGMMYAYTIQTGLTILVGPVYRILYLTLAPASSFIRDLKDVQTNFFSSNGFFVGSSAIATLANLSQNPSTFEIAEMQAMAFLQVNSILVTFFCMVVAQPMSRWAARVLLYFAVFVLVIVALGKSNLGSDSQANWRLASDGCAHSSTDYSVINPVPYPSWTVAIFAVAGTTAFWLQSLKEKFQADKVHRSMFKVLMLFWVLLTGLLTAGMVVGLTMMWRQRKHLRSVARDQFEDDQWGFGQIAALTIWAPIPVELLYILNGEELFILIGDLVQRKSERWNRLNQKISLFFSPKALQEDQVTYSTPQPEMKEQGGS
;
A
#
# COMPACT_ATOMS: atom_id res chain seq x y z
N MET A 1 -3.01 28.46 -3.05
CA MET A 1 -3.51 27.38 -2.17
C MET A 1 -5.02 27.17 -2.27
N LEU A 2 -5.87 28.22 -2.23
CA LEU A 2 -7.33 28.09 -2.37
C LEU A 2 -7.80 27.35 -3.63
N LEU A 3 -7.17 27.61 -4.79
CA LEU A 3 -7.50 26.92 -6.05
C LEU A 3 -7.25 25.40 -5.99
N LEU A 4 -6.20 24.98 -5.27
CA LEU A 4 -5.85 23.56 -5.11
C LEU A 4 -6.87 22.83 -4.24
N HIS A 5 -7.35 23.47 -3.17
CA HIS A 5 -8.40 22.90 -2.33
C HIS A 5 -9.73 22.81 -3.07
N TYR A 6 -10.02 23.80 -3.92
CA TYR A 6 -11.22 23.77 -4.77
C TYR A 6 -11.14 22.65 -5.83
N LEU A 7 -9.99 22.46 -6.47
CA LEU A 7 -9.77 21.38 -7.45
C LEU A 7 -9.81 19.99 -6.80
N VAL A 8 -9.24 19.83 -5.60
CA VAL A 8 -9.30 18.56 -4.86
C VAL A 8 -10.74 18.27 -4.42
N GLY A 9 -11.46 19.26 -3.89
CA GLY A 9 -12.88 19.10 -3.53
C GLY A 9 -13.75 18.75 -4.74
N TYR A 10 -13.52 19.41 -5.87
CA TYR A 10 -14.24 19.15 -7.12
C TYR A 10 -13.94 17.76 -7.69
N ALA A 11 -12.67 17.32 -7.65
CA ALA A 11 -12.28 15.99 -8.06
C ALA A 11 -12.88 14.90 -7.16
N LEU A 12 -12.95 15.12 -5.84
CA LEU A 12 -13.58 14.20 -4.89
C LEU A 12 -15.09 14.10 -5.12
N LEU A 13 -15.77 15.21 -5.42
CA LEU A 13 -17.19 15.23 -5.79
C LEU A 13 -17.46 14.51 -7.13
N TYR A 14 -16.58 14.69 -8.12
CA TYR A 14 -16.70 14.00 -9.41
C TYR A 14 -16.44 12.48 -9.28
N LEU A 15 -15.49 12.06 -8.45
CA LEU A 15 -15.25 10.64 -8.16
C LEU A 15 -16.44 9.99 -7.44
N GLN A 16 -17.14 10.71 -6.56
CA GLN A 16 -18.38 10.23 -5.95
C GLN A 16 -19.50 10.03 -6.97
N GLY A 17 -19.58 10.88 -8.00
CA GLY A 17 -20.56 10.73 -9.09
C GLY A 17 -20.20 9.63 -10.09
N ALA A 18 -18.91 9.40 -10.36
CA ALA A 18 -18.46 8.39 -11.33
C ALA A 18 -18.43 6.96 -10.76
N ALA A 19 -18.25 6.79 -9.44
CA ALA A 19 -18.31 5.49 -8.77
C ALA A 19 -19.74 4.92 -8.65
N ALA A 20 -20.77 5.73 -8.94
CA ALA A 20 -22.17 5.34 -8.95
C ALA A 20 -22.67 4.86 -10.33
N LEU A 21 -21.76 4.49 -11.24
CA LEU A 21 -22.14 3.83 -12.49
C LEU A 21 -22.69 2.43 -12.16
N PRO A 22 -23.94 2.11 -12.53
CA PRO A 22 -24.50 0.80 -12.28
C PRO A 22 -23.70 -0.22 -13.10
N GLN A 23 -23.09 -1.20 -12.44
CA GLN A 23 -22.76 -2.43 -13.13
C GLN A 23 -24.08 -3.07 -13.53
N GLY A 24 -24.41 -2.97 -14.81
CA GLY A 24 -25.60 -3.57 -15.39
C GLY A 24 -25.52 -5.08 -15.23
N ILE A 25 -26.19 -5.62 -14.22
CA ILE A 25 -26.56 -7.02 -14.15
C ILE A 25 -27.59 -7.22 -15.25
N THR A 26 -27.16 -7.73 -16.40
CA THR A 26 -28.07 -8.33 -17.38
C THR A 26 -28.65 -9.60 -16.77
N SER A 27 -29.75 -9.46 -16.01
CA SER A 27 -30.68 -10.55 -15.80
C SER A 27 -31.35 -10.85 -17.14
N SER A 28 -30.82 -11.84 -17.85
CA SER A 28 -31.51 -12.45 -18.97
C SER A 28 -32.56 -13.42 -18.42
N ASP A 29 -33.72 -12.87 -18.06
CA ASP A 29 -34.96 -13.64 -18.03
C ASP A 29 -35.39 -13.87 -19.49
N THR A 30 -35.20 -15.08 -19.99
CA THR A 30 -36.09 -15.62 -21.03
C THR A 30 -36.34 -17.09 -20.76
N SER A 31 -37.60 -17.31 -20.40
CA SER A 31 -38.34 -18.53 -20.15
C SER A 31 -38.20 -19.64 -21.20
N ASN A 32 -38.40 -20.86 -20.69
CA ASN A 32 -38.82 -22.09 -21.37
C ASN A 32 -37.74 -22.86 -22.14
N ASP A 33 -37.21 -23.94 -21.54
CA ASP A 33 -37.74 -25.26 -21.93
C ASP A 33 -37.35 -26.39 -20.96
N VAL A 34 -38.27 -27.34 -20.93
CA VAL A 34 -38.37 -28.57 -20.15
C VAL A 34 -37.14 -29.46 -20.32
N SER A 35 -36.58 -30.00 -19.22
CA SER A 35 -36.12 -31.40 -19.11
C SER A 35 -35.73 -31.80 -17.69
N ASN A 36 -36.40 -32.86 -17.22
CA ASN A 36 -36.18 -33.63 -16.01
C ASN A 36 -34.71 -33.88 -15.64
N VAL A 37 -34.30 -33.46 -14.45
CA VAL A 37 -33.32 -34.22 -13.64
C VAL A 37 -33.74 -34.18 -12.17
N THR A 38 -34.00 -35.38 -11.66
CA THR A 38 -34.36 -35.75 -10.29
C THR A 38 -33.28 -35.33 -9.31
N SER A 39 -33.59 -34.50 -8.31
CA SER A 39 -32.75 -34.33 -7.12
C SER A 39 -33.60 -34.11 -5.87
N ALA A 40 -33.11 -34.63 -4.76
CA ALA A 40 -33.84 -35.03 -3.57
C ALA A 40 -34.58 -33.90 -2.84
N THR A 41 -35.85 -34.17 -2.55
CA THR A 41 -36.71 -33.48 -1.59
C THR A 41 -36.16 -33.62 -0.16
N PRO A 42 -35.90 -32.52 0.58
CA PRO A 42 -36.00 -32.54 2.03
C PRO A 42 -37.45 -32.23 2.40
N THR A 43 -38.14 -33.23 2.93
CA THR A 43 -39.46 -33.11 3.53
C THR A 43 -39.37 -32.23 4.78
N GLY A 44 -39.60 -30.93 4.61
CA GLY A 44 -39.78 -29.97 5.69
C GLY A 44 -41.21 -29.45 5.67
N THR A 45 -41.99 -29.87 6.65
CA THR A 45 -43.36 -29.46 6.96
C THR A 45 -43.54 -27.93 6.94
N SER A 46 -44.24 -27.42 5.92
CA SER A 46 -44.81 -26.07 5.92
C SER A 46 -45.95 -26.01 6.93
N THR A 47 -45.64 -25.55 8.14
CA THR A 47 -46.65 -25.13 9.11
C THR A 47 -46.74 -23.62 9.06
N VAL A 48 -47.87 -23.14 8.55
CA VAL A 48 -48.51 -21.83 8.80
C VAL A 48 -47.53 -20.70 9.13
N ASP A 49 -46.98 -20.04 8.10
CA ASP A 49 -46.17 -18.85 8.27
C ASP A 49 -47.07 -17.61 8.25
N ASP A 50 -47.33 -17.10 9.45
CA ASP A 50 -48.10 -15.89 9.74
C ASP A 50 -47.31 -14.66 9.27
N GLY A 51 -47.48 -14.25 8.00
CA GLY A 51 -47.10 -12.93 7.47
C GLY A 51 -45.69 -12.42 7.82
N ARG A 52 -44.71 -13.29 8.05
CA ARG A 52 -43.36 -12.86 8.43
C ARG A 52 -42.62 -12.29 7.23
N HIS A 53 -42.17 -11.06 7.39
CA HIS A 53 -41.42 -10.35 6.37
C HIS A 53 -39.93 -10.72 6.50
N CYS A 54 -39.46 -11.71 5.73
CA CYS A 54 -38.04 -12.06 5.60
C CYS A 54 -37.35 -11.34 4.41
N ASP A 55 -38.06 -10.48 3.71
CA ASP A 55 -37.62 -9.84 2.47
C ASP A 55 -36.97 -8.48 2.76
N PHE A 56 -35.76 -8.53 3.32
CA PHE A 56 -34.95 -7.35 3.56
C PHE A 56 -33.86 -7.25 2.49
N THR A 57 -33.62 -6.04 1.98
CA THR A 57 -32.51 -5.75 1.06
C THR A 57 -31.29 -5.17 1.78
N LYS A 58 -31.48 -4.66 3.01
CA LYS A 58 -30.42 -4.12 3.87
C LYS A 58 -30.60 -4.64 5.28
N MET A 59 -29.48 -4.95 5.95
CA MET A 59 -29.58 -5.40 7.34
C MET A 59 -29.97 -4.26 8.29
N GLU A 60 -29.64 -3.01 7.97
CA GLU A 60 -30.06 -1.87 8.80
C GLU A 60 -31.59 -1.77 8.91
N ASP A 61 -32.30 -2.05 7.82
CA ASP A 61 -33.76 -2.08 7.80
C ASP A 61 -34.31 -3.22 8.67
N PHE A 62 -33.66 -4.38 8.63
CA PHE A 62 -33.97 -5.50 9.52
C PHE A 62 -33.74 -5.14 11.00
N PHE A 63 -32.61 -4.52 11.34
CA PHE A 63 -32.35 -4.14 12.73
C PHE A 63 -33.32 -3.08 13.24
N HIS A 64 -33.68 -2.11 12.39
CA HIS A 64 -34.70 -1.12 12.74
C HIS A 64 -36.06 -1.80 12.95
N HIS A 65 -36.43 -2.75 12.10
CA HIS A 65 -37.66 -3.55 12.24
C HIS A 65 -37.66 -4.39 13.53
N ALA A 66 -36.58 -5.12 13.80
CA ALA A 66 -36.43 -5.97 14.97
C ALA A 66 -36.49 -5.15 16.26
N ASN A 67 -35.78 -4.03 16.32
CA ASN A 67 -35.79 -3.14 17.49
C ASN A 67 -37.16 -2.49 17.70
N LYS A 68 -37.82 -2.03 16.63
CA LYS A 68 -39.15 -1.43 16.71
C LYS A 68 -40.20 -2.41 17.23
N ASN A 69 -40.09 -3.70 16.87
CA ASN A 69 -41.05 -4.74 17.23
C ASN A 69 -40.62 -5.59 18.44
N GLY A 70 -39.47 -5.30 19.04
CA GLY A 70 -38.94 -6.08 20.18
C GLY A 70 -38.61 -7.54 19.83
N LEU A 71 -38.22 -7.81 18.58
CA LEU A 71 -37.89 -9.15 18.11
C LEU A 71 -36.50 -9.59 18.58
N ASN A 72 -36.34 -10.88 18.84
CA ASN A 72 -35.02 -11.47 19.12
C ASN A 72 -34.27 -11.67 17.80
N ILE A 73 -33.29 -10.79 17.54
CA ILE A 73 -32.48 -10.77 16.31
C ILE A 73 -31.94 -12.16 15.96
N THR A 74 -31.35 -12.87 16.91
CA THR A 74 -30.75 -14.20 16.68
C THR A 74 -31.78 -15.21 16.19
N VAL A 75 -32.98 -15.20 16.77
CA VAL A 75 -34.06 -16.14 16.42
C VAL A 75 -34.64 -15.84 15.03
N GLU A 76 -34.76 -14.56 14.67
CA GLU A 76 -35.28 -14.18 13.35
C GLU A 76 -34.29 -14.49 12.23
N VAL A 77 -32.99 -14.26 12.47
CA VAL A 77 -31.94 -14.61 11.50
C VAL A 77 -31.84 -16.13 11.30
N GLN A 78 -32.02 -16.94 12.34
CA GLN A 78 -32.08 -18.41 12.21
C GLN A 78 -33.22 -18.90 11.32
N LYS A 79 -34.33 -18.15 11.26
CA LYS A 79 -35.52 -18.51 10.47
C LYS A 79 -35.45 -17.99 9.04
N CYS A 80 -34.89 -16.80 8.82
CA CYS A 80 -34.81 -16.17 7.50
C CYS A 80 -33.42 -16.37 6.88
N GLN A 81 -33.26 -17.38 6.02
CA GLN A 81 -31.97 -17.70 5.38
C GLN A 81 -31.35 -16.52 4.59
N ASN A 82 -32.17 -15.65 4.01
CA ASN A 82 -31.69 -14.46 3.29
C ASN A 82 -30.91 -13.49 4.21
N LEU A 83 -31.25 -13.39 5.50
CA LEU A 83 -30.53 -12.55 6.45
C LEU A 83 -29.10 -13.03 6.67
N CYS A 84 -28.83 -14.33 6.52
CA CYS A 84 -27.46 -14.84 6.57
C CYS A 84 -26.63 -14.44 5.36
N LEU A 85 -27.23 -14.39 4.17
CA LEU A 85 -26.59 -13.84 2.99
C LEU A 85 -26.28 -12.35 3.16
N LEU A 86 -27.21 -11.58 3.73
CA LEU A 86 -27.00 -10.15 4.05
C LEU A 86 -25.92 -9.92 5.12
N THR A 87 -25.76 -10.87 6.06
CA THR A 87 -24.75 -10.78 7.13
C THR A 87 -23.34 -11.05 6.59
N TYR A 88 -23.17 -12.18 5.90
CA TYR A 88 -21.86 -12.68 5.49
C TYR A 88 -21.44 -12.24 4.09
N GLY A 89 -22.39 -11.93 3.21
CA GLY A 89 -22.15 -11.69 1.80
C GLY A 89 -21.61 -12.93 1.08
N VAL A 90 -21.27 -12.73 -0.19
CA VAL A 90 -20.58 -13.73 -1.04
C VAL A 90 -19.06 -13.48 -1.12
N GLY A 91 -18.60 -12.41 -0.46
CA GLY A 91 -17.25 -11.88 -0.59
C GLY A 91 -17.16 -10.79 -1.65
N ASN A 92 -16.03 -10.09 -1.70
CA ASN A 92 -15.72 -9.13 -2.75
C ASN A 92 -14.30 -9.39 -3.27
N PRO A 93 -14.13 -10.08 -4.41
CA PRO A 93 -12.81 -10.48 -4.90
C PRO A 93 -11.87 -9.30 -5.20
N ASP A 94 -12.37 -8.07 -5.34
CA ASP A 94 -11.55 -6.88 -5.57
C ASP A 94 -10.99 -6.25 -4.29
N LEU A 95 -11.58 -6.55 -3.13
CA LEU A 95 -11.15 -6.04 -1.82
C LEU A 95 -10.50 -7.14 -0.97
N SER A 96 -11.15 -8.30 -0.94
CA SER A 96 -10.85 -9.43 -0.07
C SER A 96 -10.30 -10.65 -0.80
N GLY A 97 -10.24 -10.59 -2.13
CA GLY A 97 -9.79 -11.67 -3.01
C GLY A 97 -8.37 -12.16 -2.75
N ILE A 98 -8.07 -13.38 -3.22
CA ILE A 98 -6.82 -14.07 -2.84
C ILE A 98 -5.57 -13.29 -3.25
N GLY A 99 -5.58 -12.70 -4.45
CA GLY A 99 -4.47 -11.89 -4.93
C GLY A 99 -4.34 -10.56 -4.17
N MET A 100 -5.45 -9.97 -3.70
CA MET A 100 -5.40 -8.80 -2.82
C MET A 100 -4.78 -9.14 -1.47
N MET A 101 -5.11 -10.29 -0.89
CA MET A 101 -4.49 -10.76 0.35
C MET A 101 -2.98 -10.96 0.23
N TYR A 102 -2.52 -11.48 -0.90
CA TYR A 102 -1.09 -11.52 -1.21
C TYR A 102 -0.49 -10.12 -1.39
N ALA A 103 -1.20 -9.19 -2.06
CA ALA A 103 -0.75 -7.81 -2.20
C ALA A 103 -0.60 -7.11 -0.84
N TYR A 104 -1.54 -7.26 0.09
CA TYR A 104 -1.43 -6.73 1.47
C TYR A 104 -0.28 -7.38 2.26
N THR A 105 -0.04 -8.67 2.03
CA THR A 105 1.08 -9.39 2.65
C THR A 105 2.42 -8.85 2.14
N ILE A 106 2.56 -8.65 0.83
CA ILE A 106 3.74 -8.05 0.20
C ILE A 106 3.91 -6.60 0.69
N GLN A 107 2.84 -5.80 0.70
CA GLN A 107 2.84 -4.44 1.23
C GLN A 107 3.38 -4.40 2.66
N THR A 108 2.89 -5.28 3.54
CA THR A 108 3.29 -5.35 4.94
C THR A 108 4.77 -5.71 5.06
N GLY A 109 5.21 -6.76 4.36
CA GLY A 109 6.62 -7.18 4.35
C GLY A 109 7.55 -6.08 3.86
N LEU A 110 7.20 -5.43 2.74
CA LEU A 110 7.99 -4.33 2.19
C LEU A 110 7.97 -3.09 3.07
N THR A 111 6.85 -2.76 3.71
CA THR A 111 6.76 -1.65 4.68
C THR A 111 7.74 -1.87 5.83
N ILE A 112 7.87 -3.10 6.33
CA ILE A 112 8.81 -3.46 7.41
C ILE A 112 10.26 -3.39 6.93
N LEU A 113 10.56 -3.99 5.78
CA LEU A 113 11.92 -4.06 5.23
C LEU A 113 12.44 -2.68 4.82
N VAL A 114 11.65 -1.93 4.06
CA VAL A 114 12.03 -0.65 3.45
C VAL A 114 11.73 0.54 4.38
N GLY A 115 10.95 0.34 5.44
CA GLY A 115 10.70 1.31 6.50
C GLY A 115 11.71 1.16 7.65
N PRO A 116 11.32 0.54 8.78
CA PRO A 116 12.12 0.52 10.00
C PRO A 116 13.46 -0.19 9.83
N VAL A 117 13.51 -1.34 9.14
CA VAL A 117 14.76 -2.09 8.95
C VAL A 117 15.75 -1.27 8.14
N TYR A 118 15.34 -0.78 6.97
CA TYR A 118 16.18 0.09 6.14
C TYR A 118 16.62 1.35 6.90
N ARG A 119 15.73 2.00 7.66
CA ARG A 119 16.07 3.19 8.43
C ARG A 119 17.14 2.91 9.48
N ILE A 120 17.06 1.78 10.19
CA ILE A 120 18.07 1.35 11.15
C ILE A 120 19.41 1.11 10.44
N LEU A 121 19.40 0.34 9.34
CA LEU A 121 20.60 0.06 8.54
C LEU A 121 21.23 1.34 7.99
N TYR A 122 20.41 2.30 7.54
CA TYR A 122 20.89 3.59 7.06
C TYR A 122 21.59 4.37 8.19
N LEU A 123 21.02 4.40 9.38
CA LEU A 123 21.62 5.13 10.51
C LEU A 123 22.91 4.48 11.03
N THR A 124 23.06 3.16 10.91
CA THR A 124 24.22 2.42 11.44
C THR A 124 25.32 2.17 10.40
N LEU A 125 24.96 1.90 9.15
CA LEU A 125 25.88 1.41 8.11
C LEU A 125 26.07 2.35 6.91
N ALA A 126 25.20 3.35 6.70
CA ALA A 126 25.33 4.25 5.54
C ALA A 126 26.67 5.01 5.46
N PRO A 127 27.37 5.36 6.57
CA PRO A 127 28.70 5.95 6.48
C PRO A 127 29.75 5.02 5.85
N ALA A 128 29.55 3.69 5.95
CA ALA A 128 30.51 2.68 5.54
C ALA A 128 30.15 1.98 4.22
N SER A 129 28.87 2.03 3.80
CA SER A 129 28.38 1.28 2.64
C SER A 129 27.65 2.19 1.65
N SER A 130 28.15 2.23 0.41
CA SER A 130 27.46 2.85 -0.74
C SER A 130 26.16 2.14 -1.06
N PHE A 131 26.14 0.80 -1.02
CA PHE A 131 24.95 -0.02 -1.26
C PHE A 131 23.75 0.42 -0.40
N ILE A 132 23.96 0.62 0.91
CA ILE A 132 22.89 1.08 1.82
C ILE A 132 22.39 2.49 1.46
N ARG A 133 23.25 3.35 0.92
CA ARG A 133 22.83 4.67 0.43
C ARG A 133 22.00 4.57 -0.85
N ASP A 134 22.31 3.61 -1.72
CA ASP A 134 21.63 3.44 -3.01
C ASP A 134 20.25 2.80 -2.85
N LEU A 135 20.01 2.04 -1.77
CA LEU A 135 18.68 1.58 -1.38
C LEU A 135 17.64 2.70 -1.14
N LYS A 136 18.06 3.97 -1.09
CA LYS A 136 17.13 5.12 -1.03
C LYS A 136 16.19 5.18 -2.24
N ASP A 137 16.65 4.68 -3.39
CA ASP A 137 15.89 4.71 -4.64
C ASP A 137 14.82 3.60 -4.61
N VAL A 138 15.14 2.43 -4.05
CA VAL A 138 14.18 1.39 -3.70
C VAL A 138 13.12 1.93 -2.72
N GLN A 139 13.53 2.65 -1.67
CA GLN A 139 12.59 3.28 -0.73
C GLN A 139 11.67 4.28 -1.42
N THR A 140 12.22 5.09 -2.33
CA THR A 140 11.43 6.06 -3.11
C THR A 140 10.40 5.37 -4.01
N ASN A 141 10.78 4.31 -4.72
CA ASN A 141 9.88 3.54 -5.58
C ASN A 141 8.79 2.85 -4.75
N PHE A 142 9.16 2.23 -3.63
CA PHE A 142 8.21 1.64 -2.69
C PHE A 142 7.19 2.66 -2.20
N PHE A 143 7.63 3.87 -1.83
CA PHE A 143 6.71 4.91 -1.37
C PHE A 143 5.73 5.37 -2.45
N SER A 144 6.16 5.43 -3.71
CA SER A 144 5.24 5.75 -4.80
C SER A 144 4.20 4.63 -4.99
N SER A 145 4.66 3.37 -5.09
CA SER A 145 3.78 2.21 -5.25
C SER A 145 2.81 2.06 -4.08
N ASN A 146 3.30 2.22 -2.84
CA ASN A 146 2.48 2.13 -1.63
C ASN A 146 1.41 3.23 -1.61
N GLY A 147 1.77 4.48 -1.94
CA GLY A 147 0.79 5.58 -2.01
C GLY A 147 -0.32 5.32 -3.03
N PHE A 148 0.02 4.78 -4.21
CA PHE A 148 -0.99 4.40 -5.21
C PHE A 148 -1.86 3.25 -4.75
N PHE A 149 -1.26 2.19 -4.17
CA PHE A 149 -2.00 1.03 -3.67
C PHE A 149 -2.96 1.39 -2.54
N VAL A 150 -2.51 2.22 -1.59
CA VAL A 150 -3.34 2.69 -0.48
C VAL A 150 -4.45 3.61 -1.00
N GLY A 151 -4.13 4.50 -1.95
CA GLY A 151 -5.12 5.39 -2.55
C GLY A 151 -6.21 4.64 -3.32
N SER A 152 -5.83 3.65 -4.13
CA SER A 152 -6.79 2.84 -4.90
C SER A 152 -7.67 1.99 -4.00
N SER A 153 -7.11 1.35 -2.97
CA SER A 153 -7.88 0.56 -1.99
C SER A 153 -8.85 1.43 -1.19
N ALA A 154 -8.46 2.65 -0.80
CA ALA A 154 -9.36 3.59 -0.12
C ALA A 154 -10.52 4.04 -1.03
N ILE A 155 -10.26 4.31 -2.31
CA ILE A 155 -11.30 4.67 -3.28
C ILE A 155 -12.25 3.48 -3.52
N ALA A 156 -11.71 2.27 -3.71
CA ALA A 156 -12.51 1.06 -3.89
C ALA A 156 -13.39 0.79 -2.66
N THR A 157 -12.86 0.98 -1.45
CA THR A 157 -13.62 0.91 -0.20
C THR A 157 -14.79 1.90 -0.19
N LEU A 158 -14.53 3.18 -0.53
CA LEU A 158 -15.58 4.20 -0.57
C LEU A 158 -16.65 3.92 -1.63
N ALA A 159 -16.26 3.38 -2.78
CA ALA A 159 -17.17 2.95 -3.82
C ALA A 159 -18.04 1.77 -3.34
N ASN A 160 -17.43 0.73 -2.75
CA ASN A 160 -18.20 -0.42 -2.27
C ASN A 160 -19.14 -0.04 -1.11
N LEU A 161 -18.72 0.83 -0.20
CA LEU A 161 -19.60 1.37 0.86
C LEU A 161 -20.85 2.09 0.30
N SER A 162 -20.79 2.65 -0.90
CA SER A 162 -21.96 3.27 -1.54
C SER A 162 -22.98 2.25 -2.06
N GLN A 163 -22.58 0.99 -2.22
CA GLN A 163 -23.39 -0.10 -2.79
C GLN A 163 -24.13 -0.91 -1.71
N ASN A 164 -24.11 -0.48 -0.44
CA ASN A 164 -24.69 -1.19 0.71
C ASN A 164 -24.11 -2.60 0.89
N PRO A 165 -22.79 -2.70 1.17
CA PRO A 165 -22.11 -3.99 1.27
C PRO A 165 -22.59 -4.78 2.50
N SER A 166 -22.33 -6.09 2.49
CA SER A 166 -22.62 -6.95 3.64
C SER A 166 -21.83 -6.52 4.89
N THR A 167 -22.29 -6.93 6.08
CA THR A 167 -21.60 -6.61 7.35
C THR A 167 -20.15 -7.03 7.34
N PHE A 168 -19.93 -8.24 6.83
CA PHE A 168 -18.62 -8.84 6.84
C PHE A 168 -17.69 -8.03 5.95
N GLU A 169 -18.14 -7.64 4.76
CA GLU A 169 -17.38 -6.77 3.87
C GLU A 169 -17.03 -5.43 4.54
N ILE A 170 -17.95 -4.84 5.32
CA ILE A 170 -17.67 -3.63 6.10
C ILE A 170 -16.56 -3.87 7.14
N ALA A 171 -16.63 -4.99 7.87
CA ALA A 171 -15.62 -5.34 8.87
C ALA A 171 -14.24 -5.60 8.23
N GLU A 172 -14.22 -6.16 7.03
CA GLU A 172 -12.98 -6.35 6.27
C GLU A 172 -12.43 -5.02 5.73
N MET A 173 -13.28 -4.14 5.20
CA MET A 173 -12.90 -2.78 4.81
C MET A 173 -12.33 -1.99 6.00
N GLN A 174 -12.85 -2.20 7.21
CA GLN A 174 -12.32 -1.59 8.43
C GLN A 174 -10.91 -2.13 8.75
N ALA A 175 -10.72 -3.45 8.70
CA ALA A 175 -9.40 -4.07 8.94
C ALA A 175 -8.36 -3.64 7.88
N MET A 176 -8.79 -3.57 6.61
CA MET A 176 -7.99 -3.05 5.51
C MET A 176 -7.61 -1.59 5.75
N ALA A 177 -8.57 -0.70 6.01
CA ALA A 177 -8.30 0.71 6.26
C ALA A 177 -7.37 0.89 7.47
N PHE A 178 -7.52 0.09 8.52
CA PHE A 178 -6.59 0.05 9.65
C PHE A 178 -5.17 -0.32 9.23
N LEU A 179 -4.99 -1.38 8.43
CA LEU A 179 -3.70 -1.75 7.86
C LEU A 179 -3.10 -0.61 7.03
N GLN A 180 -3.91 0.04 6.20
CA GLN A 180 -3.49 1.15 5.33
C GLN A 180 -3.05 2.40 6.13
N VAL A 181 -3.77 2.78 7.18
CA VAL A 181 -3.37 3.89 8.07
C VAL A 181 -1.99 3.62 8.68
N ASN A 182 -1.80 2.43 9.24
CA ASN A 182 -0.54 2.06 9.85
C ASN A 182 0.59 2.01 8.80
N SER A 183 0.34 1.50 7.59
CA SER A 183 1.32 1.49 6.49
C SER A 183 1.80 2.90 6.13
N ILE A 184 0.86 3.84 5.95
CA ILE A 184 1.18 5.24 5.65
C ILE A 184 2.02 5.85 6.76
N LEU A 185 1.62 5.68 8.02
CA LEU A 185 2.31 6.28 9.16
C LEU A 185 3.74 5.72 9.31
N VAL A 186 3.92 4.40 9.22
CA VAL A 186 5.26 3.76 9.27
C VAL A 186 6.13 4.26 8.12
N THR A 187 5.57 4.31 6.90
CA THR A 187 6.25 4.81 5.70
C THR A 187 6.70 6.26 5.89
N PHE A 188 5.81 7.12 6.36
CA PHE A 188 6.09 8.53 6.59
C PHE A 188 7.17 8.73 7.67
N PHE A 189 7.09 7.99 8.79
CA PHE A 189 8.06 8.11 9.88
C PHE A 189 9.44 7.59 9.50
N CYS A 190 9.53 6.54 8.68
CA CYS A 190 10.79 5.96 8.25
C CYS A 190 11.42 6.62 7.02
N MET A 191 10.78 7.66 6.45
CA MET A 191 11.26 8.34 5.25
C MET A 191 12.64 8.97 5.47
N VAL A 192 13.62 8.56 4.66
CA VAL A 192 14.94 9.19 4.62
C VAL A 192 14.85 10.46 3.77
N VAL A 193 14.90 11.64 4.41
CA VAL A 193 14.86 12.94 3.74
C VAL A 193 16.18 13.20 3.00
N ALA A 194 16.28 12.76 1.76
CA ALA A 194 17.42 13.04 0.87
C ALA A 194 16.99 13.73 -0.45
N GLN A 195 15.71 14.12 -0.57
CA GLN A 195 15.15 14.66 -1.82
C GLN A 195 15.18 16.21 -1.82
N PRO A 196 15.32 16.85 -3.00
CA PRO A 196 15.18 18.30 -3.14
C PRO A 196 13.77 18.75 -2.74
N MET A 197 13.69 19.90 -2.06
CA MET A 197 12.46 20.42 -1.41
C MET A 197 11.22 20.46 -2.31
N SER A 198 11.38 20.71 -3.62
CA SER A 198 10.25 20.82 -4.56
C SER A 198 9.51 19.49 -4.77
N ARG A 199 10.24 18.38 -4.92
CA ARG A 199 9.65 17.04 -5.09
C ARG A 199 9.11 16.48 -3.78
N TRP A 200 9.74 16.87 -2.67
CA TRP A 200 9.29 16.49 -1.33
C TRP A 200 7.90 17.03 -1.02
N ALA A 201 7.64 18.31 -1.28
CA ALA A 201 6.33 18.92 -1.01
C ALA A 201 5.17 18.23 -1.76
N ALA A 202 5.38 17.89 -3.03
CA ALA A 202 4.37 17.18 -3.82
C ALA A 202 4.05 15.79 -3.26
N ARG A 203 5.07 15.05 -2.81
CA ARG A 203 4.88 13.73 -2.19
C ARG A 203 4.17 13.84 -0.85
N VAL A 204 4.56 14.79 0.00
CA VAL A 204 3.88 15.03 1.28
C VAL A 204 2.41 15.39 1.05
N LEU A 205 2.11 16.24 0.06
CA LEU A 205 0.74 16.57 -0.31
C LEU A 205 -0.05 15.32 -0.75
N LEU A 206 0.53 14.48 -1.62
CA LEU A 206 -0.09 13.24 -2.07
C LEU A 206 -0.38 12.31 -0.88
N TYR A 207 0.60 12.10 0.00
CA TYR A 207 0.45 11.28 1.19
C TYR A 207 -0.60 11.82 2.16
N PHE A 208 -0.66 13.14 2.33
CA PHE A 208 -1.70 13.77 3.12
C PHE A 208 -3.09 13.54 2.50
N ALA A 209 -3.24 13.69 1.19
CA ALA A 209 -4.50 13.43 0.50
C ALA A 209 -4.94 11.96 0.64
N VAL A 210 -4.01 11.01 0.41
CA VAL A 210 -4.27 9.57 0.58
C VAL A 210 -4.59 9.25 2.05
N PHE A 211 -3.88 9.84 3.01
CA PHE A 211 -4.16 9.67 4.43
C PHE A 211 -5.57 10.14 4.77
N VAL A 212 -5.98 11.33 4.33
CA VAL A 212 -7.35 11.83 4.54
C VAL A 212 -8.37 10.88 3.91
N LEU A 213 -8.13 10.39 2.70
CA LEU A 213 -9.01 9.41 2.05
C LEU A 213 -9.17 8.13 2.88
N VAL A 214 -8.07 7.56 3.39
CA VAL A 214 -8.11 6.36 4.24
C VAL A 214 -8.85 6.63 5.55
N ILE A 215 -8.66 7.81 6.16
CA ILE A 215 -9.40 8.17 7.39
C ILE A 215 -10.89 8.33 7.13
N VAL A 216 -11.28 8.89 5.98
CA VAL A 216 -12.69 8.95 5.58
C VAL A 216 -13.24 7.55 5.34
N ALA A 217 -12.50 6.67 4.66
CA ALA A 217 -12.88 5.29 4.43
C ALA A 217 -13.06 4.52 5.76
N LEU A 218 -12.09 4.63 6.67
CA LEU A 218 -12.13 4.05 8.01
C LEU A 218 -13.29 4.60 8.84
N GLY A 219 -13.54 5.92 8.78
CA GLY A 219 -14.62 6.57 9.52
C GLY A 219 -16.00 6.11 9.02
N LYS A 220 -16.15 5.90 7.71
CA LYS A 220 -17.40 5.39 7.12
C LYS A 220 -17.58 3.88 7.31
N SER A 221 -16.52 3.10 7.37
CA SER A 221 -16.60 1.65 7.67
C SER A 221 -16.72 1.35 9.16
N ASN A 222 -16.63 2.35 10.03
CA ASN A 222 -16.74 2.17 11.47
C ASN A 222 -18.18 1.84 11.88
N LEU A 223 -18.40 0.61 12.34
CA LEU A 223 -19.67 0.18 12.90
C LEU A 223 -19.88 0.84 14.27
N GLY A 224 -20.99 1.57 14.44
CA GLY A 224 -21.35 2.17 15.73
C GLY A 224 -21.58 1.11 16.82
N SER A 225 -21.48 1.49 18.10
CA SER A 225 -21.61 0.58 19.25
C SER A 225 -22.90 -0.26 19.24
N ASP A 226 -24.04 0.38 18.96
CA ASP A 226 -25.35 -0.30 18.93
C ASP A 226 -25.48 -1.22 17.71
N SER A 227 -24.89 -0.79 16.59
CA SER A 227 -24.80 -1.57 15.37
C SER A 227 -23.98 -2.84 15.63
N GLN A 228 -22.82 -2.72 16.28
CA GLN A 228 -21.93 -3.83 16.61
C GLN A 228 -22.61 -4.93 17.43
N ALA A 229 -23.40 -4.56 18.45
CA ALA A 229 -24.14 -5.53 19.25
C ALA A 229 -25.21 -6.27 18.42
N ASN A 230 -25.92 -5.56 17.55
CA ASN A 230 -26.94 -6.16 16.67
C ASN A 230 -26.31 -7.08 15.62
N TRP A 231 -25.18 -6.69 15.04
CA TRP A 231 -24.40 -7.54 14.12
C TRP A 231 -23.94 -8.82 14.78
N ARG A 232 -23.52 -8.74 16.04
CA ARG A 232 -23.16 -9.91 16.82
C ARG A 232 -24.31 -10.87 16.97
N LEU A 233 -25.47 -10.36 17.36
CA LEU A 233 -26.67 -11.19 17.50
C LEU A 233 -27.11 -11.80 16.16
N ALA A 234 -26.98 -11.07 15.06
CA ALA A 234 -27.33 -11.58 13.73
C ALA A 234 -26.39 -12.69 13.27
N SER A 235 -25.08 -12.47 13.39
CA SER A 235 -24.08 -13.49 13.03
C SER A 235 -24.17 -14.73 13.91
N ASP A 236 -24.45 -14.59 15.21
CA ASP A 236 -24.75 -15.72 16.10
C ASP A 236 -25.97 -16.53 15.63
N GLY A 237 -26.93 -15.89 14.94
CA GLY A 237 -28.08 -16.56 14.34
C GLY A 237 -27.73 -17.41 13.10
N CYS A 238 -26.64 -17.06 12.40
CA CYS A 238 -26.21 -17.77 11.18
C CYS A 238 -25.13 -18.83 11.42
N ALA A 239 -24.37 -18.69 12.52
CA ALA A 239 -23.30 -19.61 12.84
C ALA A 239 -23.87 -20.99 13.22
N HIS A 240 -23.36 -22.05 12.58
CA HIS A 240 -23.72 -23.42 12.94
C HIS A 240 -23.04 -23.87 14.25
N SER A 241 -22.03 -23.13 14.73
CA SER A 241 -21.31 -23.38 15.99
C SER A 241 -20.92 -22.05 16.68
N SER A 242 -21.05 -21.97 18.00
CA SER A 242 -20.81 -20.77 18.81
C SER A 242 -19.32 -20.34 18.90
N THR A 243 -18.38 -21.19 18.49
CA THR A 243 -16.94 -20.89 18.52
C THR A 243 -16.45 -20.05 17.34
N ASP A 244 -17.25 -19.96 16.28
CA ASP A 244 -16.87 -19.32 15.02
C ASP A 244 -16.84 -17.77 15.10
N TYR A 245 -17.54 -17.20 16.09
CA TYR A 245 -17.76 -15.74 16.18
C TYR A 245 -16.58 -14.93 16.73
N SER A 246 -15.63 -15.54 17.44
CA SER A 246 -14.45 -14.84 18.00
C SER A 246 -13.51 -14.21 16.95
N VAL A 247 -13.85 -14.36 15.67
CA VAL A 247 -13.12 -13.87 14.50
C VAL A 247 -13.54 -12.45 14.10
N ILE A 248 -14.81 -12.06 14.32
CA ILE A 248 -15.36 -10.74 13.90
C ILE A 248 -15.37 -9.78 15.09
N ASN A 249 -14.21 -9.56 15.71
CA ASN A 249 -14.07 -8.43 16.62
C ASN A 249 -13.56 -7.24 15.80
N PRO A 250 -14.38 -6.21 15.55
CA PRO A 250 -13.90 -5.02 14.88
C PRO A 250 -12.75 -4.43 15.70
N VAL A 251 -11.73 -3.92 15.00
CA VAL A 251 -10.59 -3.30 15.67
C VAL A 251 -11.13 -2.08 16.43
N PRO A 252 -11.03 -2.03 17.77
CA PRO A 252 -11.41 -0.84 18.51
C PRO A 252 -10.39 0.24 18.18
N TYR A 253 -10.67 1.00 17.13
CA TYR A 253 -9.79 2.03 16.63
C TYR A 253 -10.54 3.36 16.66
N PRO A 254 -10.54 4.03 17.82
CA PRO A 254 -11.16 5.33 17.93
C PRO A 254 -10.51 6.29 16.94
N SER A 255 -11.30 7.07 16.19
CA SER A 255 -10.78 8.05 15.25
C SER A 255 -9.75 9.02 15.86
N TRP A 256 -9.85 9.28 17.17
CA TRP A 256 -8.90 10.12 17.90
C TRP A 256 -7.50 9.52 18.03
N THR A 257 -7.34 8.19 18.06
CA THR A 257 -6.01 7.56 18.22
C THR A 257 -5.13 7.84 16.99
N VAL A 258 -5.74 7.80 15.80
CA VAL A 258 -5.08 8.18 14.55
C VAL A 258 -4.56 9.60 14.62
N ALA A 259 -5.40 10.54 15.04
CA ALA A 259 -5.02 11.95 15.10
C ALA A 259 -3.83 12.15 16.04
N ILE A 260 -3.82 11.47 17.20
CA ILE A 260 -2.69 11.52 18.13
C ILE A 260 -1.43 10.94 17.50
N PHE A 261 -1.49 9.78 16.86
CA PHE A 261 -0.32 9.17 16.23
C PHE A 261 0.22 10.01 15.08
N ALA A 262 -0.65 10.60 14.26
CA ALA A 262 -0.25 11.50 13.19
C ALA A 262 0.47 12.74 13.74
N VAL A 263 -0.13 13.44 14.71
CA VAL A 263 0.47 14.65 15.31
C VAL A 263 1.78 14.34 16.02
N ALA A 264 1.81 13.28 16.84
CA ALA A 264 2.99 12.87 17.59
C ALA A 264 4.14 12.52 16.65
N GLY A 265 3.85 11.79 15.58
CA GLY A 265 4.86 11.37 14.64
C GLY A 265 5.31 12.44 13.66
N THR A 266 4.43 13.35 13.21
CA THR A 266 4.84 14.55 12.48
C THR A 266 5.78 15.40 13.32
N THR A 267 5.45 15.61 14.60
CA THR A 267 6.31 16.36 15.54
C THR A 267 7.67 15.68 15.71
N ALA A 268 7.69 14.36 15.92
CA ALA A 268 8.92 13.58 16.04
C ALA A 268 9.78 13.64 14.77
N PHE A 269 9.15 13.56 13.59
CA PHE A 269 9.83 13.68 12.29
C PHE A 269 10.51 15.05 12.13
N TRP A 270 9.81 16.15 12.39
CA TRP A 270 10.37 17.49 12.29
C TRP A 270 11.53 17.71 13.27
N LEU A 271 11.37 17.23 14.52
CA LEU A 271 12.43 17.29 15.51
C LEU A 271 13.67 16.49 15.07
N GLN A 272 13.49 15.36 14.38
CA GLN A 272 14.58 14.58 13.82
C GLN A 272 15.29 15.33 12.68
N SER A 273 14.57 16.03 11.82
CA SER A 273 15.17 16.87 10.76
C SER A 273 16.01 18.02 11.33
N LEU A 274 15.76 18.43 12.57
CA LEU A 274 16.52 19.47 13.27
C LEU A 274 17.70 18.93 14.09
N LYS A 275 18.06 17.65 13.93
CA LYS A 275 19.11 16.97 14.71
C LYS A 275 20.41 17.77 14.82
N GLU A 276 20.89 18.36 13.74
CA GLU A 276 22.15 19.12 13.73
C GLU A 276 22.09 20.36 14.64
N LYS A 277 20.95 21.03 14.71
CA LYS A 277 20.74 22.18 15.59
C LYS A 277 20.62 21.77 17.06
N PHE A 278 19.99 20.63 17.33
CA PHE A 278 19.78 20.15 18.70
C PHE A 278 21.00 19.46 19.33
N GLN A 279 22.02 19.10 18.55
CA GLN A 279 23.22 18.45 19.09
C GLN A 279 24.25 19.40 19.73
N ALA A 280 24.07 20.73 19.59
CA ALA A 280 24.99 21.71 20.16
C ALA A 280 24.98 21.76 21.70
N ASP A 281 23.85 21.42 22.33
CA ASP A 281 23.65 21.55 23.79
C ASP A 281 23.49 20.21 24.51
N LYS A 282 24.04 20.13 25.73
CA LYS A 282 23.99 18.91 26.56
C LYS A 282 22.57 18.49 26.96
N VAL A 283 21.70 19.44 27.28
CA VAL A 283 20.28 19.18 27.63
C VAL A 283 19.51 18.66 26.42
N HIS A 284 19.69 19.30 25.27
CA HIS A 284 19.07 18.91 24.02
C HIS A 284 19.50 17.52 23.55
N ARG A 285 20.74 17.09 23.83
CA ARG A 285 21.21 15.72 23.57
C ARG A 285 20.43 14.66 24.35
N SER A 286 20.07 14.91 25.60
CA SER A 286 19.29 13.96 26.41
C SER A 286 17.85 13.87 25.88
N MET A 287 17.23 15.02 25.63
CA MET A 287 15.88 15.11 25.05
C MET A 287 15.79 14.40 23.69
N PHE A 288 16.80 14.56 22.84
CA PHE A 288 16.88 13.87 21.55
C PHE A 288 16.91 12.34 21.69
N LYS A 289 17.63 11.79 22.69
CA LYS A 289 17.63 10.34 22.95
C LYS A 289 16.24 9.83 23.36
N VAL A 290 15.56 10.54 24.25
CA VAL A 290 14.20 10.19 24.69
C VAL A 290 13.24 10.24 23.50
N LEU A 291 13.32 11.28 22.67
CA LEU A 291 12.50 11.41 21.48
C LEU A 291 12.76 10.29 20.47
N MET A 292 14.02 9.91 20.24
CA MET A 292 14.37 8.80 19.36
C MET A 292 13.81 7.47 19.89
N LEU A 293 13.86 7.23 21.21
CA LEU A 293 13.27 6.05 21.82
C LEU A 293 11.74 6.03 21.64
N PHE A 294 11.09 7.17 21.86
CA PHE A 294 9.66 7.32 21.59
C PHE A 294 9.31 7.07 20.13
N TRP A 295 10.09 7.59 19.19
CA TRP A 295 9.90 7.37 17.75
C TRP A 295 10.07 5.89 17.35
N VAL A 296 11.07 5.19 17.90
CA VAL A 296 11.25 3.74 17.68
C VAL A 296 10.07 2.96 18.23
N LEU A 297 9.61 3.28 19.44
CA LEU A 297 8.47 2.62 20.07
C LEU A 297 7.18 2.85 19.28
N LEU A 298 6.94 4.10 18.84
CA LEU A 298 5.78 4.45 18.01
C LEU A 298 5.80 3.69 16.68
N THR A 299 6.94 3.66 15.98
CA THR A 299 7.09 2.92 14.72
C THR A 299 6.90 1.41 14.92
N GLY A 300 7.41 0.86 16.02
CA GLY A 300 7.21 -0.54 16.40
C GLY A 300 5.74 -0.87 16.66
N LEU A 301 5.03 0.00 17.39
CA LEU A 301 3.60 -0.17 17.67
C LEU A 301 2.75 -0.13 16.39
N LEU A 302 3.01 0.82 15.49
CA LEU A 302 2.31 0.91 14.21
C LEU A 302 2.62 -0.30 13.32
N THR A 303 3.86 -0.78 13.31
CA THR A 303 4.24 -2.00 12.59
C THR A 303 3.52 -3.23 13.15
N ALA A 304 3.45 -3.36 14.47
CA ALA A 304 2.66 -4.42 15.12
C ALA A 304 1.18 -4.29 14.75
N GLY A 305 0.65 -3.06 14.70
CA GLY A 305 -0.68 -2.75 14.20
C GLY A 305 -0.92 -3.28 12.78
N MET A 306 0.00 -3.06 11.84
CA MET A 306 -0.13 -3.63 10.48
C MET A 306 -0.20 -5.15 10.50
N VAL A 307 0.65 -5.82 11.28
CA VAL A 307 0.65 -7.29 11.38
C VAL A 307 -0.66 -7.79 11.98
N VAL A 308 -1.17 -7.13 13.03
CA VAL A 308 -2.49 -7.44 13.59
C VAL A 308 -3.59 -7.24 12.54
N GLY A 309 -3.60 -6.14 11.79
CA GLY A 309 -4.57 -5.91 10.72
C GLY A 309 -4.52 -7.00 9.64
N LEU A 310 -3.32 -7.37 9.19
CA LEU A 310 -3.12 -8.42 8.18
C LEU A 310 -3.60 -9.79 8.68
N THR A 311 -3.24 -10.16 9.92
CA THR A 311 -3.67 -11.43 10.51
C THR A 311 -5.19 -11.48 10.72
N MET A 312 -5.81 -10.35 11.06
CA MET A 312 -7.26 -10.24 11.15
C MET A 312 -7.93 -10.48 9.80
N MET A 313 -7.45 -9.84 8.72
CA MET A 313 -7.98 -10.06 7.37
C MET A 313 -7.84 -11.53 6.93
N TRP A 314 -6.68 -12.16 7.16
CA TRP A 314 -6.49 -13.58 6.84
C TRP A 314 -7.41 -14.50 7.66
N ARG A 315 -7.63 -14.19 8.94
CA ARG A 315 -8.52 -14.95 9.82
C ARG A 315 -9.97 -14.82 9.36
N GLN A 316 -10.39 -13.60 9.05
CA GLN A 316 -11.71 -13.25 8.49
C GLN A 316 -11.97 -14.01 7.19
N ARG A 317 -11.05 -13.93 6.22
CA ARG A 317 -11.15 -14.66 4.95
C ARG A 317 -11.30 -16.18 5.15
N LYS A 318 -10.45 -16.78 5.99
CA LYS A 318 -10.50 -18.22 6.28
C LYS A 318 -11.86 -18.62 6.85
N HIS A 319 -12.43 -17.76 7.70
CA HIS A 319 -13.74 -17.99 8.26
C HIS A 319 -14.84 -17.90 7.20
N LEU A 320 -14.87 -16.87 6.36
CA LEU A 320 -15.86 -16.80 5.26
C LEU A 320 -15.79 -18.01 4.36
N ARG A 321 -14.59 -18.42 3.96
CA ARG A 321 -14.42 -19.59 3.10
C ARG A 321 -15.07 -20.85 3.69
N SER A 322 -15.02 -21.00 5.02
CA SER A 322 -15.67 -22.13 5.70
C SER A 322 -17.19 -22.05 5.72
N VAL A 323 -17.75 -20.84 5.71
CA VAL A 323 -19.21 -20.58 5.77
C VAL A 323 -19.83 -20.60 4.37
N ALA A 324 -19.21 -19.90 3.41
CA ALA A 324 -19.72 -19.74 2.04
C ALA A 324 -19.50 -20.98 1.14
N ARG A 325 -18.61 -21.91 1.54
CA ARG A 325 -18.29 -23.14 0.79
C ARG A 325 -18.04 -22.85 -0.71
N ASP A 326 -18.88 -23.40 -1.59
CA ASP A 326 -18.70 -23.35 -3.05
C ASP A 326 -19.12 -21.99 -3.66
N GLN A 327 -19.77 -21.12 -2.89
CA GLN A 327 -20.18 -19.77 -3.32
C GLN A 327 -19.16 -18.68 -2.93
N PHE A 328 -17.96 -19.07 -2.49
CA PHE A 328 -16.93 -18.12 -2.09
C PHE A 328 -16.20 -17.54 -3.30
N GLU A 329 -16.65 -16.39 -3.79
CA GLU A 329 -16.13 -15.74 -5.01
C GLU A 329 -14.68 -15.24 -4.85
N ASP A 330 -14.27 -14.99 -3.62
CA ASP A 330 -12.97 -14.50 -3.20
C ASP A 330 -11.77 -15.40 -3.57
N ASP A 331 -11.98 -16.67 -3.88
CA ASP A 331 -10.93 -17.59 -4.36
C ASP A 331 -10.63 -17.41 -5.86
N GLN A 332 -11.45 -16.64 -6.59
CA GLN A 332 -11.22 -16.34 -8.01
C GLN A 332 -10.17 -15.26 -8.20
N TRP A 333 -9.42 -15.36 -9.30
CA TRP A 333 -8.43 -14.36 -9.71
C TRP A 333 -9.05 -13.36 -10.68
N GLY A 334 -9.09 -12.09 -10.29
CA GLY A 334 -9.48 -10.98 -11.14
C GLY A 334 -8.30 -10.20 -11.72
N PHE A 335 -8.57 -9.41 -12.78
CA PHE A 335 -7.59 -8.47 -13.33
C PHE A 335 -7.08 -7.48 -12.28
N GLY A 336 -7.97 -6.94 -11.44
CA GLY A 336 -7.62 -6.01 -10.37
C GLY A 336 -6.61 -6.61 -9.38
N GLN A 337 -6.76 -7.88 -9.04
CA GLN A 337 -5.85 -8.59 -8.14
C GLN A 337 -4.46 -8.80 -8.75
N ILE A 338 -4.39 -9.11 -10.05
CA ILE A 338 -3.11 -9.23 -10.76
C ILE A 338 -2.44 -7.86 -10.85
N ALA A 339 -3.19 -6.81 -11.18
CA ALA A 339 -2.68 -5.44 -11.20
C ALA A 339 -2.17 -4.97 -9.83
N ALA A 340 -2.86 -5.38 -8.75
CA ALA A 340 -2.43 -5.11 -7.38
C ALA A 340 -1.10 -5.80 -7.02
N LEU A 341 -0.79 -6.97 -7.58
CA LEU A 341 0.51 -7.61 -7.40
C LEU A 341 1.60 -6.94 -8.24
N THR A 342 1.29 -6.52 -9.48
CA THR A 342 2.28 -5.90 -10.37
C THR A 342 2.70 -4.51 -9.93
N ILE A 343 1.92 -3.82 -9.09
CA ILE A 343 2.30 -2.52 -8.51
C ILE A 343 3.61 -2.58 -7.71
N TRP A 344 3.98 -3.78 -7.22
CA TRP A 344 5.20 -4.02 -6.47
C TRP A 344 6.41 -4.34 -7.36
N ALA A 345 6.22 -4.59 -8.66
CA ALA A 345 7.29 -4.98 -9.59
C ALA A 345 8.47 -3.98 -9.70
N PRO A 346 8.30 -2.65 -9.59
CA PRO A 346 9.43 -1.72 -9.63
C PRO A 346 10.46 -1.96 -8.52
N ILE A 347 10.06 -2.53 -7.39
CA ILE A 347 10.91 -2.73 -6.21
C ILE A 347 11.97 -3.82 -6.44
N PRO A 348 11.62 -5.07 -6.82
CA PRO A 348 12.63 -6.07 -7.15
C PRO A 348 13.44 -5.68 -8.39
N VAL A 349 12.87 -4.96 -9.36
CA VAL A 349 13.63 -4.46 -10.52
C VAL A 349 14.73 -3.50 -10.10
N GLU A 350 14.41 -2.53 -9.24
CA GLU A 350 15.41 -1.59 -8.71
C GLU A 350 16.44 -2.29 -7.83
N LEU A 351 15.99 -3.24 -6.99
CA LEU A 351 16.90 -4.02 -6.15
C LEU A 351 17.88 -4.85 -7.00
N LEU A 352 17.40 -5.51 -8.06
CA LEU A 352 18.24 -6.24 -9.01
C LEU A 352 19.19 -5.29 -9.75
N TYR A 353 18.75 -4.09 -10.12
CA TYR A 353 19.62 -3.10 -10.74
C TYR A 353 20.76 -2.67 -9.82
N ILE A 354 20.50 -2.47 -8.53
CA ILE A 354 21.54 -2.13 -7.54
C ILE A 354 22.49 -3.32 -7.31
N LEU A 355 21.95 -4.53 -7.11
CA LEU A 355 22.75 -5.74 -6.89
C LEU A 355 23.62 -6.08 -8.10
N ASN A 356 23.03 -6.05 -9.29
CA ASN A 356 23.77 -6.28 -10.53
C ASN A 356 24.67 -5.10 -10.86
N GLY A 357 24.33 -3.89 -10.43
CA GLY A 357 25.17 -2.71 -10.59
C GLY A 357 26.55 -2.89 -9.98
N GLU A 358 26.69 -3.63 -8.87
CA GLU A 358 28.00 -3.84 -8.24
C GLU A 358 28.88 -4.84 -9.04
N GLU A 359 28.32 -5.96 -9.50
CA GLU A 359 29.03 -6.92 -10.38
C GLU A 359 29.24 -6.37 -11.80
N LEU A 360 28.22 -5.70 -12.35
CA LEU A 360 28.25 -5.08 -13.66
C LEU A 360 29.16 -3.85 -13.66
N PHE A 361 29.38 -3.14 -12.54
CA PHE A 361 30.35 -2.04 -12.48
C PHE A 361 31.79 -2.56 -12.44
N ILE A 362 32.05 -3.74 -11.85
CA ILE A 362 33.34 -4.43 -11.98
C ILE A 362 33.53 -4.91 -13.44
N LEU A 363 32.49 -5.50 -14.04
CA LEU A 363 32.56 -6.09 -15.38
C LEU A 363 32.55 -5.02 -16.51
N ILE A 364 31.78 -3.94 -16.35
CA ILE A 364 31.78 -2.76 -17.23
C ILE A 364 33.00 -1.89 -16.95
N GLY A 365 33.50 -1.79 -15.71
CA GLY A 365 34.77 -1.14 -15.42
C GLY A 365 35.91 -1.77 -16.23
N ASP A 366 36.01 -3.09 -16.19
CA ASP A 366 36.98 -3.85 -17.00
C ASP A 366 36.71 -3.76 -18.50
N LEU A 367 35.45 -3.78 -18.94
CA LEU A 367 35.11 -3.66 -20.35
C LEU A 367 35.30 -2.24 -20.89
N VAL A 368 35.03 -1.20 -20.11
CA VAL A 368 35.22 0.21 -20.49
C VAL A 368 36.70 0.57 -20.46
N GLN A 369 37.47 0.05 -19.51
CA GLN A 369 38.92 0.17 -19.52
C GLN A 369 39.54 -0.55 -20.74
N ARG A 370 39.11 -1.78 -21.05
CA ARG A 370 39.49 -2.49 -22.29
C ARG A 370 39.03 -1.78 -23.56
N LYS A 371 37.83 -1.20 -23.57
CA LYS A 371 37.30 -0.51 -24.76
C LYS A 371 38.00 0.82 -24.96
N SER A 372 38.39 1.54 -23.91
CA SER A 372 39.17 2.80 -24.03
C SER A 372 40.58 2.56 -24.57
N GLU A 373 41.26 1.49 -24.14
CA GLU A 373 42.57 1.13 -24.71
C GLU A 373 42.46 0.70 -26.17
N ARG A 374 41.36 0.04 -26.54
CA ARG A 374 41.10 -0.38 -27.93
C ARG A 374 40.72 0.82 -28.80
N TRP A 375 39.96 1.77 -28.26
CA TRP A 375 39.59 3.01 -28.96
C TRP A 375 40.78 3.96 -29.12
N ASN A 376 41.64 4.12 -28.10
CA ASN A 376 42.86 4.90 -28.23
C ASN A 376 43.84 4.30 -29.25
N ARG A 377 43.99 2.97 -29.29
CA ARG A 377 44.78 2.28 -30.34
C ARG A 377 44.17 2.42 -31.73
N LEU A 378 42.84 2.41 -31.84
CA LEU A 378 42.16 2.60 -33.12
C LEU A 378 42.32 4.06 -33.59
N ASN A 379 42.18 5.04 -32.71
CA ASN A 379 42.40 6.45 -33.02
C ASN A 379 43.84 6.72 -33.45
N GLN A 380 44.85 6.11 -32.80
CA GLN A 380 46.25 6.21 -33.25
C GLN A 380 46.49 5.57 -34.62
N LYS A 381 45.86 4.42 -34.90
CA LYS A 381 45.97 3.80 -36.23
C LYS A 381 45.25 4.61 -37.31
N ILE A 382 44.08 5.17 -36.99
CA ILE A 382 43.30 6.02 -37.89
C ILE A 382 44.06 7.33 -38.15
N SER A 383 44.67 7.95 -37.14
CA SER A 383 45.48 9.15 -37.35
C SER A 383 46.72 8.90 -38.22
N LEU A 384 47.35 7.71 -38.10
CA LEU A 384 48.44 7.29 -38.99
C LEU A 384 47.97 7.01 -40.42
N PHE A 385 46.73 6.52 -40.60
CA PHE A 385 46.17 6.22 -41.91
C PHE A 385 45.72 7.48 -42.67
N PHE A 386 45.16 8.46 -41.97
CA PHE A 386 44.64 9.70 -42.56
C PHE A 386 45.68 10.83 -42.66
N SER A 387 46.86 10.69 -42.05
CA SER A 387 47.98 11.59 -42.27
C SER A 387 49.31 10.83 -42.49
N PRO A 388 49.50 10.17 -43.64
CA PRO A 388 50.79 9.58 -44.00
C PRO A 388 51.89 10.63 -44.21
N LYS A 389 51.51 11.92 -44.35
CA LYS A 389 52.43 13.01 -44.69
C LYS A 389 53.13 13.65 -43.50
N ALA A 390 52.62 13.48 -42.27
CA ALA A 390 53.24 14.08 -41.08
C ALA A 390 54.54 13.37 -40.63
N LEU A 391 54.83 12.17 -41.15
CA LEU A 391 56.07 11.44 -40.82
C LEU A 391 57.20 11.66 -41.84
N GLN A 392 56.95 12.40 -42.93
CA GLN A 392 57.96 12.71 -43.94
C GLN A 392 58.53 14.13 -43.80
N GLU A 393 57.92 15.00 -42.99
CA GLU A 393 58.39 16.37 -42.75
C GLU A 393 59.37 16.49 -41.57
N ASP A 394 59.37 15.54 -40.62
CA ASP A 394 60.30 15.56 -39.47
C ASP A 394 61.68 14.94 -39.76
N GLN A 395 61.93 14.44 -40.99
CA GLN A 395 63.20 13.80 -41.34
C GLN A 395 64.06 14.61 -42.33
N VAL A 396 63.70 15.86 -42.60
CA VAL A 396 64.54 16.78 -43.38
C VAL A 396 64.59 18.13 -42.69
N THR A 397 65.45 18.28 -41.69
CA THR A 397 66.30 19.46 -41.43
C THR A 397 67.17 19.16 -40.21
N TYR A 398 68.26 18.43 -40.41
CA TYR A 398 69.40 18.44 -39.49
C TYR A 398 70.63 18.85 -40.31
N SER A 399 70.84 20.15 -40.40
CA SER A 399 72.13 20.75 -40.76
C SER A 399 72.54 21.67 -39.61
N THR A 400 73.27 21.06 -38.68
CA THR A 400 74.55 21.45 -38.07
C THR A 400 74.85 22.95 -37.81
N PRO A 401 75.51 23.28 -36.67
CA PRO A 401 75.29 24.52 -35.92
C PRO A 401 76.30 25.62 -36.23
N GLN A 402 75.88 26.88 -36.02
CA GLN A 402 76.78 28.02 -35.89
C GLN A 402 76.69 28.57 -34.46
N PRO A 403 77.80 28.62 -33.70
CA PRO A 403 77.87 29.30 -32.41
C PRO A 403 78.51 30.68 -32.59
N GLU A 404 77.77 31.76 -32.35
CA GLU A 404 78.34 33.11 -32.22
C GLU A 404 77.61 33.86 -31.10
N MET A 405 78.30 34.03 -29.98
CA MET A 405 78.80 35.31 -29.44
C MET A 405 77.68 36.31 -29.08
N LYS A 406 77.38 36.48 -27.79
CA LYS A 406 78.02 37.42 -26.83
C LYS A 406 77.65 38.88 -27.12
N GLU A 407 76.83 39.48 -26.25
CA GLU A 407 76.98 40.82 -25.64
C GLU A 407 75.76 41.05 -24.71
N GLN A 408 75.91 41.25 -23.39
CA GLN A 408 76.37 42.44 -22.66
C GLN A 408 75.43 43.66 -22.71
N GLY A 409 75.00 44.09 -21.52
CA GLY A 409 74.42 45.42 -21.23
C GLY A 409 72.89 45.42 -21.14
N GLY A 410 72.23 45.95 -20.12
CA GLY A 410 72.69 46.73 -18.98
C GLY A 410 71.51 47.54 -18.43
N SER A 411 71.61 47.87 -17.14
CA SER A 411 70.75 48.72 -16.29
C SER A 411 69.50 48.08 -15.69
#